data_AF-A0A7L4PLG5-F1
#
_entry.id   AF-A0A7L4PLG5-F1
#
_cell.length_a   1.000
_cell.length_b   1.000
_cell.length_c   1.000
_cell.angle_alpha   90.00
_cell.angle_beta   90.00
_cell.angle_gamma   90.00
#
_symmetry.space_group_name_H-M   'P 1'
#
loop_
_entity.id
_entity.type
_entity.pdbx_description
1 polymer ?
#
loop_
_entity_poly.entity_id
_entity_poly.type
_entity_poly.pdbx_seq_one_letter_code
_entity_poly.pdbx_strand_id
1 'polypeptide(L)'
;KTHEELSKEARFSRKDLDTLKKNSEEYHKKVLELSDESTKYHERMIYYFNTSEEIKKEADNVHKNYIEKKKQVDELYDKIRELRANVKGLEINSRKTEKQEKEKKIKEKKKELSKKSEDILEKFKNGEKLTLEELKILQAGGNI
;
A
#
# COMPACT_ATOMS: atom_id res chain seq x y z
N LYS A 1 81.43 40.66 -42.16
CA LYS A 1 80.83 41.13 -40.90
C LYS A 1 81.94 41.42 -39.91
N THR A 2 82.00 42.63 -39.35
CA THR A 2 83.02 43.01 -38.37
C THR A 2 82.75 42.27 -37.05
N HIS A 3 83.81 41.96 -36.30
CA HIS A 3 83.72 41.23 -35.01
C HIS A 3 82.72 41.87 -34.03
N GLU A 4 82.52 43.18 -34.13
CA GLU A 4 81.59 43.94 -33.31
C GLU A 4 80.11 43.64 -33.61
N GLU A 5 79.74 43.44 -34.88
CA GLU A 5 78.38 43.08 -35.29
C GLU A 5 78.01 41.68 -34.79
N LEU A 6 78.92 40.71 -34.95
CA LEU A 6 78.75 39.34 -34.45
C LEU A 6 78.63 39.31 -32.92
N SER A 7 79.39 40.14 -32.21
CA SER A 7 79.27 40.27 -30.76
C SER A 7 77.94 40.90 -30.32
N LYS A 8 77.38 41.86 -31.08
CA LYS A 8 76.07 42.45 -30.78
C LYS A 8 74.94 41.44 -31.03
N GLU A 9 75.00 40.72 -32.13
CA GLU A 9 74.04 39.67 -32.50
C GLU A 9 74.04 38.52 -31.46
N ALA A 10 75.21 38.06 -31.03
CA ALA A 10 75.34 37.04 -29.98
C ALA A 10 74.78 37.50 -28.62
N ARG A 11 74.95 38.78 -28.26
CA ARG A 11 74.37 39.34 -27.03
C ARG A 11 72.85 39.43 -27.09
N PHE A 12 72.29 39.75 -28.25
CA PHE A 12 70.84 39.80 -28.46
C PHE A 12 70.23 38.39 -28.34
N SER A 13 70.79 37.42 -29.06
CA SER A 13 70.34 36.01 -28.99
C SER A 13 70.45 35.43 -27.58
N ARG A 14 71.47 35.83 -26.80
CA ARG A 14 71.59 35.40 -25.40
C ARG A 14 70.49 35.98 -24.52
N LYS A 15 70.14 37.26 -24.71
CA LYS A 15 69.01 37.88 -23.99
C LYS A 15 67.68 37.21 -24.35
N ASP A 16 67.47 36.87 -25.62
CA ASP A 16 66.26 36.17 -26.06
C ASP A 16 66.18 34.74 -25.51
N LEU A 17 67.32 34.04 -25.42
CA LEU A 17 67.38 32.74 -24.75
C LEU A 17 67.04 32.83 -23.26
N ASP A 18 67.53 33.87 -22.58
CA ASP A 18 67.23 34.07 -21.15
C ASP A 18 65.77 34.45 -20.91
N THR A 19 65.13 35.23 -21.81
CA THR A 19 63.69 35.53 -21.71
C THR A 19 62.83 34.31 -22.03
N LEU A 20 63.18 33.52 -23.05
CA LEU A 20 62.51 32.26 -23.37
C LEU A 20 62.59 31.26 -22.22
N LYS A 21 63.75 31.16 -21.55
CA LYS A 21 63.91 30.30 -20.37
C LYS A 21 63.00 30.73 -19.22
N LYS A 22 62.97 32.04 -18.89
CA LYS A 22 62.08 32.57 -17.85
C LYS A 22 60.61 32.31 -18.15
N ASN A 23 60.19 32.57 -19.39
CA ASN A 23 58.81 32.30 -19.82
C ASN A 23 58.49 30.80 -19.73
N SER A 24 59.43 29.94 -20.13
CA SER A 24 59.28 28.49 -20.01
C SER A 24 59.11 28.03 -18.56
N GLU A 25 59.88 28.60 -17.63
CA GLU A 25 59.78 28.31 -16.20
C GLU A 25 58.45 28.79 -15.62
N GLU A 26 57.99 29.99 -16.00
CA GLU A 26 56.68 30.52 -15.60
C GLU A 26 55.52 29.68 -16.10
N TYR A 27 55.53 29.29 -17.38
CA TYR A 27 54.50 28.42 -17.95
C TYR A 27 54.54 27.03 -17.30
N HIS A 28 55.72 26.47 -17.06
CA HIS A 28 55.84 25.19 -16.37
C HIS A 28 55.23 25.25 -14.96
N LYS A 29 55.52 26.30 -14.20
CA LYS A 29 54.92 26.52 -12.88
C LYS A 29 53.40 26.63 -12.96
N LYS A 30 52.88 27.37 -13.94
CA LYS A 30 51.43 27.51 -14.15
C LYS A 30 50.76 26.18 -14.53
N VAL A 31 51.43 25.35 -15.34
CA VAL A 31 50.94 24.01 -15.68
C VAL A 31 50.88 23.12 -14.44
N LEU A 32 51.88 23.19 -13.56
CA LEU A 32 51.88 22.45 -12.30
C LEU A 32 50.74 22.91 -11.38
N GLU A 33 50.56 24.23 -11.22
CA GLU A 33 49.47 24.78 -10.40
C GLU A 33 48.09 24.36 -10.92
N LEU A 34 47.85 24.45 -12.22
CA LEU A 34 46.59 24.01 -12.84
C LEU A 34 46.39 22.49 -12.72
N SER A 35 47.47 21.71 -12.81
CA SER A 35 47.41 20.26 -12.62
C SER A 35 47.01 19.91 -11.19
N ASP A 36 47.61 20.57 -10.20
CA ASP A 36 47.27 20.35 -8.79
C ASP A 36 45.82 20.76 -8.49
N GLU A 37 45.36 21.86 -9.07
CA GLU A 37 43.97 22.30 -8.92
C GLU A 37 43.00 21.31 -9.58
N SER A 38 43.32 20.82 -10.77
CA SER A 38 42.54 19.80 -11.47
C SER A 38 42.43 18.52 -10.66
N THR A 39 43.53 18.02 -10.09
CA THR A 39 43.52 16.84 -9.23
C THR A 39 42.64 17.05 -8.01
N LYS A 40 42.69 18.21 -7.34
CA LYS A 40 41.81 18.51 -6.19
C LYS A 40 40.33 18.51 -6.56
N TYR A 41 39.97 19.08 -7.71
CA TYR A 41 38.58 19.03 -8.18
C TYR A 41 38.15 17.61 -8.54
N HIS A 42 39.05 16.82 -9.13
CA HIS A 42 38.77 15.43 -9.46
C HIS A 42 38.53 14.59 -8.19
N GLU A 43 39.36 14.74 -7.15
CA GLU A 43 39.18 14.07 -5.87
C GLU A 43 37.85 14.46 -5.20
N ARG A 44 37.49 15.76 -5.21
CA ARG A 44 36.19 16.22 -4.71
C ARG A 44 35.02 15.63 -5.50
N MET A 45 35.16 15.55 -6.82
CA MET A 45 34.14 14.97 -7.69
C MET A 45 33.91 13.49 -7.35
N ILE A 46 34.98 12.72 -7.17
CA ILE A 46 34.89 11.32 -6.75
C ILE A 46 34.22 11.21 -5.37
N TYR A 47 34.61 12.06 -4.40
CA TYR A 47 34.01 12.06 -3.07
C TYR A 47 32.49 12.28 -3.12
N TYR A 48 32.03 13.29 -3.86
CA TYR A 48 30.60 13.57 -4.00
C TYR A 48 29.87 12.47 -4.76
N PHE A 49 30.51 11.89 -5.78
CA PHE A 49 29.94 10.77 -6.53
C PHE A 49 29.71 9.56 -5.62
N ASN A 50 30.71 9.16 -4.85
CA ASN A 50 30.61 8.04 -3.92
C ASN A 50 29.55 8.30 -2.83
N THR A 51 29.55 9.49 -2.24
CA THR A 51 28.55 9.89 -1.24
C THR A 51 27.13 9.83 -1.83
N SER A 52 26.95 10.29 -3.07
CA SER A 52 25.66 10.23 -3.76
C SER A 52 25.22 8.79 -4.03
N GLU A 53 26.14 7.90 -4.42
CA GLU A 53 25.85 6.48 -4.57
C GLU A 53 25.44 5.81 -3.26
N GLU A 54 26.08 6.16 -2.14
CA GLU A 54 25.72 5.66 -0.81
C GLU A 54 24.32 6.11 -0.43
N ILE A 55 24.01 7.40 -0.54
CA ILE A 55 22.67 7.95 -0.27
C ILE A 55 21.62 7.27 -1.16
N LYS A 56 21.94 7.04 -2.44
CA LYS A 56 21.03 6.36 -3.37
C LYS A 56 20.77 4.91 -2.92
N LYS A 57 21.81 4.16 -2.53
CA LYS A 57 21.66 2.79 -2.02
C LYS A 57 20.81 2.74 -0.74
N GLU A 58 21.01 3.69 0.17
CA GLU A 58 20.20 3.79 1.38
C GLU A 58 18.74 4.10 1.05
N ALA A 59 18.49 5.06 0.15
CA ALA A 59 17.15 5.40 -0.30
C ALA A 59 16.44 4.21 -0.96
N ASP A 60 17.13 3.47 -1.83
CA ASP A 60 16.60 2.27 -2.49
C ASP A 60 16.25 1.18 -1.47
N ASN A 61 17.09 0.98 -0.44
CA ASN A 61 16.83 0.01 0.62
C ASN A 61 15.60 0.40 1.46
N VAL A 62 15.50 1.68 1.86
CA VAL A 62 14.33 2.20 2.58
C VAL A 62 13.07 2.07 1.73
N HIS A 63 13.15 2.40 0.44
CA HIS A 63 12.02 2.28 -0.47
C HIS A 63 11.55 0.82 -0.63
N LYS A 64 12.50 -0.12 -0.75
CA LYS A 64 12.19 -1.55 -0.79
C LYS A 64 11.46 -2.00 0.48
N ASN A 65 11.97 -1.64 1.66
CA ASN A 65 11.34 -1.97 2.95
C ASN A 65 9.93 -1.35 3.07
N TYR A 66 9.75 -0.13 2.57
CA TYR A 66 8.43 0.52 2.52
C TYR A 66 7.45 -0.25 1.63
N ILE A 67 7.87 -0.68 0.44
CA ILE A 67 7.02 -1.47 -0.47
C ILE A 67 6.62 -2.80 0.19
N GLU A 68 7.56 -3.49 0.84
CA GLU A 68 7.28 -4.75 1.52
C GLU A 68 6.25 -4.58 2.65
N LYS A 69 6.42 -3.56 3.50
CA LYS A 69 5.44 -3.23 4.54
C LYS A 69 4.09 -2.84 3.95
N LYS A 70 4.08 -2.08 2.86
CA LYS A 70 2.84 -1.70 2.17
C LYS A 70 2.09 -2.92 1.66
N LYS A 71 2.79 -3.89 1.05
CA LYS A 71 2.18 -5.17 0.63
C LYS A 71 1.54 -5.91 1.80
N GLN A 72 2.23 -6.01 2.94
CA GLN A 72 1.66 -6.64 4.14
C GLN A 72 0.40 -5.93 4.63
N VAL A 73 0.39 -4.60 4.58
CA VAL A 73 -0.79 -3.80 4.94
C VAL A 73 -1.94 -4.06 3.97
N ASP A 74 -1.67 -4.09 2.66
CA ASP A 74 -2.68 -4.38 1.63
C ASP A 74 -3.28 -5.78 1.82
N GLU A 75 -2.46 -6.80 2.10
CA GLU A 75 -2.92 -8.16 2.43
C GLU A 75 -3.83 -8.20 3.68
N LEU A 76 -3.50 -7.41 4.71
CA LEU A 76 -4.34 -7.29 5.90
C LEU A 76 -5.67 -6.60 5.59
N TYR A 77 -5.66 -5.57 4.74
CA TYR A 77 -6.89 -4.90 4.31
C TYR A 77 -7.82 -5.84 3.53
N ASP A 78 -7.27 -6.68 2.66
CA ASP A 78 -8.05 -7.68 1.93
C ASP A 78 -8.65 -8.72 2.88
N LYS A 79 -7.87 -9.24 3.85
CA LYS A 79 -8.40 -10.13 4.90
C LYS A 79 -9.51 -9.46 5.72
N ILE A 80 -9.36 -8.19 6.08
CA ILE A 80 -10.41 -7.45 6.79
C ILE A 80 -11.66 -7.32 5.93
N ARG A 81 -11.51 -7.09 4.62
CA ARG A 81 -12.65 -7.00 3.69
C ARG A 81 -13.41 -8.33 3.62
N GLU A 82 -12.69 -9.45 3.50
CA GLU A 82 -13.30 -10.79 3.51
C GLU A 82 -14.02 -11.08 4.83
N LEU A 83 -13.37 -10.80 5.97
CA LEU A 83 -14.00 -10.98 7.29
C LEU A 83 -15.27 -10.16 7.45
N ARG A 84 -15.27 -8.89 6.99
CA ARG A 84 -16.48 -8.05 7.00
C ARG A 84 -17.59 -8.63 6.13
N ALA A 85 -17.25 -9.14 4.95
CA ALA A 85 -18.22 -9.80 4.07
C ALA A 85 -18.82 -11.04 4.73
N ASN A 86 -17.99 -11.86 5.38
CA ASN A 86 -18.41 -13.05 6.11
C ASN A 86 -19.33 -12.71 7.29
N VAL A 87 -18.98 -11.72 8.11
CA VAL A 87 -19.82 -11.26 9.22
C VAL A 87 -21.18 -10.80 8.71
N LYS A 88 -21.22 -9.98 7.64
CA LYS A 88 -22.48 -9.54 7.03
C LYS A 88 -23.31 -10.71 6.49
N GLY A 89 -22.66 -11.70 5.88
CA GLY A 89 -23.31 -12.93 5.43
C GLY A 89 -23.93 -13.73 6.58
N LEU A 90 -23.20 -13.90 7.68
CA LEU A 90 -23.68 -14.57 8.89
C LEU A 90 -24.85 -13.83 9.53
N GLU A 91 -24.80 -12.50 9.62
CA GLU A 91 -25.92 -11.69 10.14
C GLU A 91 -27.19 -11.87 9.31
N ILE A 92 -27.06 -11.86 7.97
CA ILE A 92 -28.20 -12.08 7.07
C ILE A 92 -28.78 -13.49 7.27
N ASN A 93 -27.92 -14.50 7.37
CA ASN A 93 -28.34 -15.88 7.58
C ASN A 93 -29.02 -16.05 8.94
N SER A 94 -28.46 -15.48 10.02
CA SER A 94 -29.08 -15.50 11.35
C SER A 94 -30.49 -14.91 11.33
N ARG A 95 -30.67 -13.74 10.71
CA ARG A 95 -31.98 -13.09 10.57
C ARG A 95 -32.95 -13.93 9.75
N LYS A 96 -32.48 -14.62 8.70
CA LYS A 96 -33.32 -15.53 7.90
C LYS A 96 -33.76 -16.74 8.74
N THR A 97 -32.85 -17.36 9.48
CA THR A 97 -33.15 -18.51 10.35
C THR A 97 -34.17 -18.13 11.42
N GLU A 98 -33.99 -16.99 12.09
CA GLU A 98 -34.96 -16.48 13.08
C GLU A 98 -36.36 -16.26 12.49
N LYS A 99 -36.45 -15.71 11.27
CA LYS A 99 -37.72 -15.55 10.58
C LYS A 99 -38.36 -16.91 10.26
N GLN A 100 -37.59 -17.84 9.71
CA GLN A 100 -38.08 -19.18 9.39
C GLN A 100 -38.54 -19.94 10.64
N GLU A 101 -37.84 -19.82 11.77
CA GLU A 101 -38.28 -20.42 13.02
C GLU A 101 -39.57 -19.80 13.55
N LYS A 102 -39.71 -18.47 13.48
CA LYS A 102 -40.96 -17.78 13.85
C LYS A 102 -42.12 -18.23 12.97
N GLU A 103 -41.92 -18.31 11.66
CA GLU A 103 -42.93 -18.79 10.71
C GLU A 103 -43.31 -20.25 10.96
N LYS A 104 -42.34 -21.13 11.21
CA LYS A 104 -42.58 -22.53 11.60
C LYS A 104 -43.43 -22.62 12.86
N LYS A 105 -43.06 -21.90 13.93
CA LYS A 105 -43.82 -21.87 15.19
C LYS A 105 -45.25 -21.38 14.99
N ILE A 106 -45.46 -20.35 14.17
CA ILE A 106 -46.80 -19.85 13.83
C ILE A 106 -47.59 -20.91 13.07
N LYS A 107 -46.97 -21.58 12.09
CA LYS A 107 -47.61 -22.62 11.28
C LYS A 107 -47.98 -23.86 12.11
N GLU A 108 -47.11 -24.27 13.04
CA GLU A 108 -47.37 -25.35 13.99
C GLU A 108 -48.54 -25.01 14.91
N LYS A 109 -48.54 -23.82 15.53
CA LYS A 109 -49.67 -23.35 16.35
C LYS A 109 -50.98 -23.30 15.57
N LYS A 110 -50.96 -22.82 14.32
CA LYS A 110 -52.16 -22.83 13.45
C LYS A 110 -52.64 -24.24 13.15
N LYS A 111 -51.73 -25.19 12.88
CA LYS A 111 -52.09 -26.60 12.66
C LYS A 111 -52.68 -27.24 13.90
N GLU A 112 -52.10 -27.00 15.08
CA GLU A 112 -52.65 -27.50 16.35
C GLU A 112 -54.04 -26.93 16.61
N LEU A 113 -54.25 -25.64 16.35
CA LEU A 113 -55.54 -24.99 16.50
C LEU A 113 -56.59 -25.58 15.53
N SER A 114 -56.20 -25.82 14.27
CA SER A 114 -57.05 -26.47 13.26
C SER A 114 -57.48 -27.86 13.69
N LYS A 115 -56.52 -28.70 14.13
CA LYS A 115 -56.82 -30.05 14.63
C LYS A 115 -57.77 -30.04 15.83
N LYS A 116 -57.51 -29.18 16.81
CA LYS A 116 -58.39 -29.03 17.98
C LYS A 116 -59.79 -28.57 17.57
N SER A 117 -59.88 -27.67 16.58
CA SER A 117 -61.16 -27.21 16.04
C SER A 117 -61.90 -28.34 15.29
N GLU A 118 -61.20 -29.18 14.52
CA GLU A 118 -61.75 -30.35 13.86
C GLU A 118 -62.28 -31.39 14.87
N ASP A 119 -61.53 -31.69 15.93
CA ASP A 119 -61.95 -32.61 16.99
C ASP A 119 -63.21 -32.10 17.72
N ILE A 120 -63.27 -30.79 17.98
CA ILE A 120 -64.44 -30.13 18.61
C ILE A 120 -65.65 -30.11 17.67
N LEU A 121 -65.43 -29.90 16.37
CA LEU A 121 -66.48 -29.97 15.35
C LEU A 121 -67.10 -31.36 15.28
N GLU A 122 -66.28 -32.41 15.40
CA GLU A 122 -66.74 -33.79 15.38
C GLU A 122 -67.60 -34.12 16.61
N LYS A 123 -67.20 -33.67 17.81
CA LYS A 123 -68.05 -33.75 19.02
C LYS A 123 -69.39 -33.04 18.85
N PHE A 124 -69.38 -31.84 18.26
CA PHE A 124 -70.62 -31.10 17.99
C PHE A 124 -71.54 -31.84 17.01
N LYS A 125 -70.97 -32.43 15.94
CA LYS A 125 -71.73 -33.27 14.99
C LYS A 125 -72.32 -34.52 15.65
N ASN A 126 -71.64 -35.07 16.65
CA ASN A 126 -72.12 -36.20 17.45
C ASN A 126 -73.20 -35.81 18.49
N GLY A 127 -73.59 -34.53 18.56
CA GLY A 127 -74.68 -34.04 19.41
C GLY A 127 -74.28 -33.71 20.84
N GLU A 128 -72.97 -33.67 21.15
CA GLU A 128 -72.47 -33.28 22.46
C GLU A 128 -72.55 -31.74 22.65
N LYS A 129 -72.90 -31.30 23.86
CA LYS A 129 -73.00 -29.86 24.18
C LYS A 129 -71.60 -29.25 24.27
N LEU A 130 -71.35 -28.21 23.48
CA LEU A 130 -70.11 -27.44 23.54
C LEU A 130 -70.10 -26.45 24.70
N THR A 131 -68.94 -26.30 25.33
CA THR A 131 -68.68 -25.22 26.27
C THR A 131 -68.33 -23.90 25.54
N LEU A 132 -68.44 -22.77 26.24
CA LEU A 132 -68.11 -21.44 25.69
C LEU A 132 -66.65 -21.34 25.20
N GLU A 133 -65.74 -22.05 25.87
CA GLU A 133 -64.33 -22.10 25.46
C GLU A 133 -64.13 -22.90 24.16
N GLU A 134 -64.82 -24.04 24.03
CA GLU A 134 -64.75 -24.87 22.81
C GLU A 134 -65.37 -24.18 21.60
N LEU A 135 -66.46 -23.42 21.80
CA LEU A 135 -67.06 -22.57 20.75
C LEU A 135 -66.08 -21.50 20.25
N LYS A 136 -65.33 -20.86 21.16
CA LYS A 136 -64.30 -19.87 20.78
C LYS A 136 -63.17 -20.50 19.98
N ILE A 137 -62.75 -21.72 20.34
CA ILE A 137 -61.70 -22.45 19.62
C ILE A 137 -62.19 -22.86 18.23
N LEU A 138 -63.45 -23.28 18.10
CA LEU A 138 -64.08 -23.63 16.83
C LEU A 138 -64.10 -22.43 15.86
N GLN A 139 -64.53 -21.26 16.35
CA GLN A 139 -64.53 -20.00 15.59
C GLN A 139 -63.12 -19.56 15.20
N ALA A 140 -62.16 -19.63 16.13
CA ALA A 140 -60.77 -19.24 15.87
C ALA A 140 -60.06 -20.18 14.87
N GLY A 141 -60.51 -21.43 14.75
CA GLY A 141 -60.02 -22.42 13.79
C GLY A 141 -60.57 -22.26 12.37
N GLY A 142 -61.56 -21.39 12.15
CA GLY A 142 -62.13 -21.12 10.81
C GLY A 142 -63.15 -22.14 10.31
N ASN A 143 -63.73 -22.95 11.21
CA ASN A 143 -64.73 -23.97 10.87
C ASN A 143 -66.19 -23.47 11.02
N ILE A 144 -66.38 -22.19 11.39
CA ILE A 144 -67.64 -21.42 11.41
C ILE A 144 -67.32 -19.98 11.04
#